data_AF-A0A9E4YT79-F1
#
_entry.id   AF-A0A9E4YT79-F1
#
_cell.length_a   1.000
_cell.length_b   1.000
_cell.length_c   1.000
_cell.angle_alpha   90.00
_cell.angle_beta   90.00
_cell.angle_gamma   90.00
#
_symmetry.space_group_name_H-M   'P 1'
#
loop_
_entity.id
_entity.type
_entity.pdbx_description
1 polymer ?
#
loop_
_entity_poly.entity_id
_entity_poly.type
_entity_poly.pdbx_seq_one_letter_code
_entity_poly.pdbx_strand_id
1 'polypeptide(L)'
;MPTFDQVPLQEAMLKTATGKTAQITKEYLGFIEQLTEGQAGRLQPGEGETLATVRRRLGVAAKLSGKDITIKRQGDEVYFWVEQNPRLRRQVRRSHSAPET
;
A
#
# COMPACT_ATOMS: atom_id res chain seq x y z
N MET A 1 31.76 6.14 -17.98
CA MET A 1 31.29 5.61 -16.67
C MET A 1 29.85 6.05 -16.47
N PRO A 2 28.95 5.21 -15.93
CA PRO A 2 27.59 5.62 -15.57
C PRO A 2 27.59 6.46 -14.29
N THR A 3 26.62 7.37 -14.17
CA THR A 3 26.35 8.15 -12.95
C THR A 3 25.37 7.38 -12.05
N PHE A 4 25.57 7.40 -10.73
CA PHE A 4 24.69 6.75 -9.76
C PHE A 4 24.14 7.78 -8.79
N ASP A 5 22.81 7.84 -8.68
CA ASP A 5 22.09 8.72 -7.76
C ASP A 5 21.03 7.92 -6.99
N GLN A 6 20.80 8.30 -5.73
CA GLN A 6 19.70 7.78 -4.94
C GLN A 6 18.50 8.70 -5.05
N VAL A 7 17.37 8.15 -5.53
CA VAL A 7 16.09 8.85 -5.61
C VAL A 7 15.07 8.19 -4.69
N PRO A 8 14.05 8.92 -4.18
CA PRO A 8 12.95 8.33 -3.44
C PRO A 8 12.30 7.19 -4.23
N LEU A 9 11.99 6.08 -3.57
CA LEU A 9 11.37 4.90 -4.21
C LEU A 9 10.07 5.27 -4.95
N GLN A 10 9.26 6.16 -4.37
CA GLN A 10 8.03 6.66 -4.99
C GLN A 10 8.31 7.37 -6.32
N GLU A 11 9.33 8.24 -6.34
CA GLU A 11 9.74 8.98 -7.52
C GLU A 11 10.24 8.03 -8.61
N ALA A 12 11.08 7.05 -8.24
CA ALA A 12 11.54 6.01 -9.16
C ALA A 12 10.37 5.21 -9.74
N MET A 13 9.42 4.79 -8.91
CA MET A 13 8.26 4.00 -9.34
C MET A 13 7.36 4.79 -10.30
N LEU A 14 7.10 6.07 -10.05
CA LEU A 14 6.29 6.91 -10.93
C LEU A 14 7.00 7.18 -12.27
N LYS A 15 8.30 7.44 -12.25
CA LYS A 15 9.09 7.70 -13.46
C LYS A 15 9.32 6.47 -14.33
N THR A 16 9.33 5.28 -13.73
CA THR A 16 9.60 4.01 -14.44
C THR A 16 8.35 3.19 -14.75
N ALA A 17 7.20 3.53 -14.15
CA ALA A 17 5.95 2.87 -14.49
C ALA A 17 5.56 3.19 -15.94
N THR A 18 5.59 2.17 -16.80
CA THR A 18 5.19 2.28 -18.21
C THR A 18 3.98 1.40 -18.51
N GLY A 19 3.17 1.83 -19.48
CA GLY A 19 2.03 1.07 -20.01
C GLY A 19 1.00 0.64 -18.96
N LYS A 20 0.61 -0.64 -18.99
CA LYS A 20 -0.45 -1.24 -18.17
C LYS A 20 -0.19 -1.11 -16.66
N THR A 21 1.08 -1.15 -16.24
CA THR A 21 1.46 -1.04 -14.82
C THR A 21 1.17 0.37 -14.27
N ALA A 22 1.43 1.41 -15.07
CA ALA A 22 1.12 2.79 -14.69
C ALA A 22 -0.39 3.00 -14.55
N GLN A 23 -1.17 2.45 -15.47
CA GLN A 23 -2.63 2.56 -15.45
C GLN A 23 -3.24 1.88 -14.21
N ILE A 24 -2.82 0.64 -13.92
CA ILE A 24 -3.25 -0.09 -12.73
C ILE A 24 -2.87 0.69 -11.46
N THR A 25 -1.66 1.23 -11.40
CA THR A 25 -1.23 1.98 -10.21
C THR A 25 -2.08 3.23 -9.98
N LYS A 26 -2.43 3.97 -11.05
CA LYS A 26 -3.31 5.13 -10.97
C LYS A 26 -4.73 4.76 -10.54
N GLU A 27 -5.25 3.64 -11.01
CA GLU A 27 -6.57 3.15 -10.63
C GLU A 27 -6.66 2.87 -9.13
N TYR A 28 -5.68 2.13 -8.60
CA TYR A 28 -5.61 1.82 -7.17
C TYR A 28 -5.32 3.06 -6.31
N LEU A 29 -4.58 4.03 -6.84
CA LEU A 29 -4.38 5.33 -6.19
C LEU A 29 -5.73 6.07 -6.07
N GLY A 30 -6.52 6.10 -7.15
CA GLY A 30 -7.85 6.70 -7.16
C GLY A 30 -8.78 6.11 -6.09
N PHE A 31 -8.76 4.79 -5.88
CA PHE A 31 -9.56 4.15 -4.82
C PHE A 31 -9.18 4.64 -3.42
N ILE A 32 -7.89 4.90 -3.16
CA ILE A 32 -7.40 5.36 -1.86
C ILE A 32 -7.63 6.87 -1.66
N GLU A 33 -7.60 7.65 -2.74
CA GLU A 33 -7.89 9.08 -2.72
C GLU A 33 -9.37 9.36 -2.43
N GLN A 34 -10.27 8.52 -2.96
CA GLN A 34 -11.72 8.62 -2.74
C GLN A 34 -12.16 8.25 -1.33
N LEU A 35 -11.30 7.60 -0.52
CA LEU A 35 -11.63 7.28 0.87
C LEU A 35 -11.75 8.56 1.70
N THR A 36 -12.95 8.80 2.23
CA THR A 36 -13.20 9.80 3.26
C THR A 36 -12.92 9.24 4.66
N GLU A 37 -12.71 10.12 5.64
CA GLU A 37 -12.46 9.70 7.02
C GLU A 37 -13.63 8.88 7.58
N GLY A 38 -13.32 7.76 8.23
CA GLY A 38 -14.32 6.86 8.79
C GLY A 38 -14.96 5.90 7.77
N GLN A 39 -14.59 5.97 6.49
CA GLN A 39 -15.04 5.01 5.48
C GLN A 39 -13.98 3.96 5.14
N ALA A 40 -14.47 2.80 4.71
CA ALA A 40 -13.66 1.72 4.19
C ALA A 40 -14.03 1.44 2.73
N GLY A 41 -13.02 1.16 1.92
CA GLY A 41 -13.16 0.64 0.57
C GLY A 41 -13.22 -0.88 0.60
N ARG A 42 -13.92 -1.43 -0.39
CA ARG A 42 -14.07 -2.87 -0.61
C ARG A 42 -13.78 -3.16 -2.07
N LEU A 43 -12.89 -4.12 -2.33
CA LEU A 43 -12.57 -4.59 -3.67
C LEU A 43 -12.77 -6.10 -3.75
N GLN A 44 -13.36 -6.52 -4.86
CA GLN A 44 -13.36 -7.91 -5.30
C GLN A 44 -12.35 -8.03 -6.44
N PRO A 45 -11.45 -9.04 -6.44
CA PRO A 45 -10.52 -9.23 -7.55
C PRO A 45 -11.26 -9.41 -8.88
N GLY A 46 -10.77 -8.75 -9.93
CA GLY A 46 -11.25 -8.98 -11.29
C GLY A 46 -10.81 -10.33 -11.86
N GLU A 47 -11.31 -10.66 -13.05
CA GLU A 47 -10.95 -11.90 -13.74
C GLU A 47 -9.43 -12.01 -13.99
N GLY A 48 -8.84 -13.15 -13.60
CA GLY A 48 -7.39 -13.37 -13.68
C GLY A 48 -6.57 -12.63 -12.62
N GLU A 49 -7.19 -11.92 -11.69
CA GLU A 49 -6.52 -11.28 -10.56
C GLU A 49 -6.68 -12.08 -9.27
N THR A 50 -5.59 -12.21 -8.50
CA THR A 50 -5.64 -12.85 -7.18
C THR A 50 -5.82 -11.81 -6.08
N LEU A 51 -6.39 -12.20 -4.95
CA LEU A 51 -6.43 -11.37 -3.73
C LEU A 51 -5.04 -10.87 -3.31
N ALA A 52 -4.01 -11.69 -3.48
CA ALA A 52 -2.63 -11.30 -3.18
C ALA A 52 -2.17 -10.14 -4.09
N THR A 53 -2.53 -10.19 -5.37
CA THR A 53 -2.26 -9.13 -6.35
C THR A 53 -2.97 -7.82 -5.95
N VAL A 54 -4.27 -7.87 -5.63
CA VAL A 54 -5.06 -6.70 -5.19
C VAL A 54 -4.42 -6.06 -3.96
N ARG A 55 -4.08 -6.86 -2.94
CA ARG A 55 -3.44 -6.38 -1.70
C ARG A 55 -2.09 -5.72 -1.97
N ARG A 56 -1.27 -6.31 -2.85
CA ARG A 56 0.03 -5.75 -3.23
C ARG A 56 -0.14 -4.40 -3.92
N ARG A 57 -1.09 -4.28 -4.85
CA ARG A 57 -1.37 -3.04 -5.59
C ARG A 57 -1.89 -1.94 -4.65
N LEU A 58 -2.83 -2.27 -3.76
CA LEU A 58 -3.28 -1.36 -2.70
C LEU A 58 -2.11 -0.88 -1.82
N GLY A 59 -1.21 -1.78 -1.42
CA GLY A 59 -0.04 -1.40 -0.62
C GLY A 59 0.93 -0.47 -1.35
N VAL A 60 1.08 -0.62 -2.67
CA VAL A 60 1.89 0.29 -3.50
C VAL A 60 1.20 1.65 -3.62
N ALA A 61 -0.10 1.66 -3.94
CA ALA A 61 -0.88 2.89 -4.08
C ALA A 61 -0.94 3.68 -2.77
N ALA A 62 -1.08 3.00 -1.62
CA ALA A 62 -1.06 3.62 -0.31
C ALA A 62 0.25 4.38 -0.06
N LYS A 63 1.38 3.70 -0.31
CA LYS A 63 2.70 4.31 -0.23
C LYS A 63 2.83 5.52 -1.15
N LEU A 64 2.30 5.46 -2.37
CA LEU A 64 2.34 6.59 -3.31
C LEU A 64 1.46 7.76 -2.84
N SER A 65 0.29 7.49 -2.24
CA SER A 65 -0.60 8.51 -1.68
C SER A 65 -0.09 9.13 -0.37
N GLY A 66 0.98 8.57 0.22
CA GLY A 66 1.48 8.97 1.53
C GLY A 66 0.53 8.63 2.70
N LYS A 67 -0.52 7.83 2.45
CA LYS A 67 -1.48 7.39 3.47
C LYS A 67 -1.09 6.00 3.98
N ASP A 68 -1.13 5.82 5.29
CA ASP A 68 -1.10 4.51 5.90
C ASP A 68 -2.51 3.91 5.92
N ILE A 69 -2.67 2.74 5.31
CA ILE A 69 -3.95 2.04 5.24
C ILE A 69 -3.88 0.67 5.91
N THR A 70 -4.96 0.25 6.56
CA THR A 70 -5.16 -1.17 6.90
C THR A 70 -5.74 -1.88 5.69
N ILE A 71 -5.29 -3.12 5.44
CA ILE A 71 -5.86 -4.00 4.41
C ILE A 71 -6.21 -5.34 5.06
N LYS A 72 -7.48 -5.74 5.03
CA LYS A 72 -7.97 -7.04 5.51
C LYS A 72 -8.62 -7.83 4.39
N ARG A 73 -8.48 -9.16 4.45
CA ARG A 73 -9.17 -10.10 3.57
C ARG A 73 -10.37 -10.67 4.31
N GLN A 74 -11.50 -10.82 3.62
CA GLN A 74 -12.61 -11.63 4.08
C GLN A 74 -13.21 -12.39 2.90
N GLY A 75 -13.18 -13.73 2.96
CA GLY A 75 -13.55 -14.58 1.83
C GLY A 75 -12.71 -14.25 0.59
N ASP A 76 -13.41 -13.87 -0.48
CA ASP A 76 -12.83 -13.47 -1.76
C ASP A 76 -12.83 -11.96 -2.00
N GLU A 77 -12.91 -11.19 -0.92
CA GLU A 77 -12.91 -9.73 -0.94
C GLU A 77 -11.77 -9.14 -0.10
N VAL A 78 -11.39 -7.91 -0.44
CA VAL A 78 -10.42 -7.10 0.28
C VAL A 78 -11.10 -5.84 0.79
N TYR A 79 -10.96 -5.56 2.08
CA TYR A 79 -11.41 -4.34 2.72
C TYR A 79 -10.21 -3.50 3.13
N PHE A 80 -10.29 -2.19 2.97
CA PHE A 80 -9.20 -1.27 3.30
C PHE A 80 -9.70 0.10 3.76
N TRP A 81 -8.97 0.75 4.66
CA TRP A 81 -9.30 2.08 5.16
C TRP A 81 -8.05 2.79 5.66
N VAL A 82 -8.08 4.13 5.70
CA VAL A 82 -6.98 4.95 6.20
C VAL A 82 -6.89 4.81 7.73
N GLU A 83 -5.69 4.51 8.25
CA GLU A 83 -5.45 4.57 9.69
C GLU A 83 -5.27 6.02 10.10
N GLN A 84 -6.13 6.53 10.98
CA GLN A 84 -6.04 7.90 11.50
C GLN A 84 -4.80 8.14 12.39
N ASN A 85 -4.04 7.10 12.77
CA ASN A 85 -2.86 7.25 13.62
C ASN A 85 -1.74 6.22 13.35
N PRO A 86 -0.89 6.46 12.34
CA PRO A 86 0.16 5.52 11.93
C PRO A 86 1.34 5.39 12.93
N ARG A 87 1.41 6.27 13.95
CA ARG A 87 2.56 6.35 14.85
C ARG A 87 2.61 5.27 15.92
N LEU A 88 1.49 4.61 16.24
CA LEU A 88 1.42 3.66 17.37
C LEU A 88 1.96 2.25 17.06
N ARG A 89 2.04 1.83 15.79
CA ARG A 89 2.44 0.44 15.45
C ARG A 89 3.94 0.20 15.29
N ARG A 90 4.74 1.24 15.03
CA ARG A 90 6.19 1.07 14.80
C ARG A 90 6.96 0.73 16.08
N GLN A 91 6.39 1.00 17.25
CA GLN A 91 7.08 0.89 18.54
C GLN A 91 6.94 -0.49 19.21
N VAL A 92 5.91 -1.28 18.86
CA VAL A 92 5.61 -2.56 19.54
C VAL A 92 6.50 -3.73 19.08
N ARG A 93 7.31 -3.56 18.02
CA ARG A 93 8.18 -4.65 17.52
C ARG A 93 9.63 -4.59 17.99
N ARG A 94 10.00 -3.65 18.87
CA ARG A 94 11.37 -3.53 19.42
C ARG A 94 11.50 -3.82 20.91
N SER A 95 10.42 -4.14 21.61
CA SER A 95 10.42 -4.42 23.06
C SER A 95 10.37 -5.91 23.40
N HIS A 96 11.06 -6.76 22.64
CA HIS A 96 11.47 -8.08 23.10
C HIS A 96 12.98 -8.23 22.97
N SER A 97 13.68 -7.46 23.81
CA SER A 97 15.06 -7.71 24.17
C SER A 97 15.10 -8.23 25.62
N ALA A 98 15.44 -9.52 25.72
CA ALA A 98 15.92 -10.29 26.88
C ALA A 98 14.98 -10.54 28.08
N PRO A 99 15.19 -11.66 28.77
CA PRO A 99 15.96 -11.53 30.00
C PRO A 99 17.28 -12.30 29.95
N GLU A 100 18.26 -11.69 30.60
CA GLU A 100 19.54 -12.28 31.01
C GLU A 100 19.31 -13.54 31.86
N THR A 101 20.14 -14.55 31.67
CA THR A 101 20.62 -15.44 32.73
C THR A 101 22.02 -15.90 32.37
#